data_AF-A0A373HVF5-F1
#
_entry.id   AF-A0A373HVF5-F1
#
_cell.length_a   1.000
_cell.length_b   1.000
_cell.length_c   1.000
_cell.angle_alpha   90.00
_cell.angle_beta   90.00
_cell.angle_gamma   90.00
#
_symmetry.space_group_name_H-M   'P 1'
#
loop_
_entity.id
_entity.type
_entity.pdbx_description
1 polymer ?
#
loop_
_entity_poly.entity_id
_entity_poly.type
_entity_poly.pdbx_seq_one_letter_code
_entity_poly.pdbx_strand_id
1 'polypeptide(L)'
;MALEFRYDTQLLIDGHDLDEDEINDYITEHFKGDCLLAVGDEDLIKIHFHTNEPWQLLEYCSTLGEIYDIVVEDMDRQSRGLKG
;
A
#
# COMPACT_ATOMS: atom_id res chain seq x y z
N MET A 1 -11.28 -13.99 -14.15
CA MET A 1 -10.60 -14.80 -13.12
C MET A 1 -10.79 -14.03 -11.81
N ALA A 2 -11.13 -14.69 -10.70
CA ALA A 2 -11.28 -13.97 -9.43
C ALA A 2 -9.90 -13.46 -8.98
N LEU A 3 -9.83 -12.20 -8.52
CA LEU A 3 -8.61 -11.65 -7.92
C LEU A 3 -8.38 -12.31 -6.56
N GLU A 4 -7.13 -12.71 -6.27
CA GLU A 4 -6.75 -13.24 -4.95
C GLU A 4 -6.76 -12.11 -3.90
N PHE A 5 -6.27 -10.93 -4.28
CA PHE A 5 -6.29 -9.70 -3.49
C PHE A 5 -7.14 -8.65 -4.18
N ARG A 6 -8.17 -8.15 -3.49
CA ARG A 6 -9.25 -7.36 -4.10
C ARG A 6 -8.97 -5.87 -4.15
N TYR A 7 -8.26 -5.33 -3.16
CA TYR A 7 -8.07 -3.90 -3.04
C TYR A 7 -6.66 -3.52 -3.44
N ASP A 8 -6.56 -2.57 -4.35
CA ASP A 8 -5.34 -1.83 -4.59
C ASP A 8 -5.25 -0.70 -3.55
N THR A 9 -4.18 -0.72 -2.75
CA THR A 9 -3.93 0.26 -1.69
C THR A 9 -2.68 1.05 -2.04
N GLN A 10 -2.87 2.36 -2.25
CA GLN A 10 -1.80 3.28 -2.58
C GLN A 10 -1.77 4.42 -1.57
N LEU A 11 -0.58 4.87 -1.21
CA LEU A 11 -0.38 6.03 -0.35
C LEU A 11 1.03 6.59 -0.48
N LEU A 12 1.18 7.83 -0.04
CA LEU A 12 2.46 8.47 0.21
C LEU A 12 2.75 8.51 1.71
N ILE A 13 4.02 8.37 2.07
CA ILE A 13 4.55 8.52 3.44
C ILE A 13 5.60 9.63 3.40
N ASP A 14 5.30 10.78 4.00
CA ASP A 14 6.26 11.87 4.25
C ASP A 14 6.84 11.71 5.66
N GLY A 15 8.15 11.55 5.75
CA GLY A 15 8.85 11.18 6.97
C GLY A 15 10.32 11.56 6.94
N HIS A 16 11.10 10.95 7.83
CA HIS A 16 12.55 11.13 7.89
C HIS A 16 13.20 9.77 8.14
N ASP A 17 14.43 9.60 7.62
CA ASP A 17 15.21 8.37 7.74
C ASP A 17 14.43 7.13 7.24
N LEU A 18 13.62 7.30 6.20
CA LEU A 18 12.87 6.19 5.59
C LEU A 18 13.81 5.26 4.80
N ASP A 19 13.56 3.95 4.88
CA ASP A 19 14.31 2.94 4.13
C ASP A 19 13.34 2.07 3.31
N GLU A 20 13.48 2.14 1.99
CA GLU A 20 12.63 1.40 1.04
C GLU A 20 12.74 -0.11 1.22
N ASP A 21 13.94 -0.63 1.49
CA ASP A 21 14.19 -2.06 1.64
C ASP A 21 13.58 -2.57 2.96
N GLU A 22 13.75 -1.84 4.07
CA GLU A 22 13.14 -2.21 5.36
C GLU A 22 11.61 -2.21 5.31
N ILE A 23 11.03 -1.21 4.63
CA ILE A 23 9.57 -1.12 4.46
C ILE A 23 9.05 -2.25 3.57
N ASN A 24 9.79 -2.58 2.50
CA ASN A 24 9.44 -3.67 1.60
C ASN A 24 9.42 -5.02 2.32
N ASP A 25 10.50 -5.31 3.06
CA ASP A 25 10.65 -6.53 3.83
C ASP A 25 9.56 -6.65 4.89
N TYR A 26 9.28 -5.58 5.65
CA TYR A 26 8.24 -5.60 6.67
C TYR A 26 6.87 -5.94 6.08
N ILE A 27 6.46 -5.27 4.99
CA ILE A 27 5.16 -5.50 4.35
C ILE A 27 5.07 -6.94 3.83
N THR A 28 6.12 -7.43 3.17
CA THR A 28 6.15 -8.78 2.59
C THR A 28 6.10 -9.88 3.65
N GLU A 29 6.72 -9.66 4.81
CA GLU A 29 6.73 -10.62 5.92
C GLU A 29 5.44 -10.62 6.76
N HIS A 30 4.81 -9.45 6.92
CA HIS A 30 3.71 -9.28 7.88
C HIS A 30 2.32 -9.25 7.24
N PHE A 31 2.20 -8.87 5.97
CA PHE A 31 0.92 -8.69 5.30
C PHE A 31 0.72 -9.68 4.16
N LYS A 32 -0.55 -10.09 3.98
CA LYS A 32 -0.94 -10.92 2.85
C LYS A 32 -1.31 -10.02 1.68
N GLY A 33 -0.61 -10.19 0.58
CA GLY A 33 -0.86 -9.44 -0.63
C GLY A 33 0.08 -9.80 -1.77
N ASP A 34 -0.05 -9.07 -2.86
CA ASP A 34 0.84 -9.14 -4.00
C ASP A 34 1.13 -7.75 -4.57
N CYS A 35 1.99 -7.71 -5.59
CA CYS A 35 2.33 -6.50 -6.34
C CYS A 35 2.84 -5.33 -5.48
N LEU A 36 3.61 -5.61 -4.42
CA LEU A 36 4.24 -4.56 -3.62
C LEU A 36 5.21 -3.71 -4.46
N LEU A 37 5.01 -2.39 -4.41
CA LEU A 37 6.02 -1.40 -4.75
C LEU A 37 6.16 -0.46 -3.55
N ALA A 38 7.38 -0.39 -3.00
CA ALA A 38 7.79 0.64 -2.06
C ALA A 38 8.96 1.36 -2.72
N VAL A 39 8.74 2.60 -3.18
CA VAL A 39 9.72 3.37 -3.96
C VAL A 39 9.80 4.80 -3.47
N GLY A 40 11.01 5.37 -3.39
CA GLY A 40 11.15 6.73 -2.86
C GLY A 40 12.59 7.16 -2.54
N ASP A 41 12.71 7.90 -1.44
CA ASP A 41 13.96 8.25 -0.79
C ASP A 41 13.73 8.37 0.73
N GLU A 42 14.72 8.90 1.46
CA GLU A 42 14.70 9.02 2.93
C GLU A 42 13.63 9.95 3.49
N ASP A 43 13.05 10.83 2.66
CA ASP A 43 12.03 11.81 3.07
C ASP A 43 10.62 11.45 2.54
N LEU A 44 10.52 10.76 1.41
CA LEU A 44 9.24 10.44 0.78
C LEU A 44 9.22 9.05 0.15
N ILE A 45 8.29 8.20 0.59
CA ILE A 45 8.04 6.89 -0.03
C ILE A 45 6.61 6.77 -0.55
N LYS A 46 6.50 6.23 -1.77
CA LYS A 46 5.23 5.80 -2.36
C LYS A 46 5.06 4.29 -2.19
N ILE A 47 3.88 3.90 -1.71
CA ILE A 47 3.45 2.51 -1.57
C ILE A 47 2.37 2.20 -2.61
N HIS A 48 2.47 1.03 -3.23
CA HIS A 48 1.42 0.35 -3.98
C HIS A 48 1.39 -1.10 -3.50
N PHE A 49 0.23 -1.59 -3.05
CA PHE A 49 0.11 -2.98 -2.60
C PHE A 49 -1.31 -3.49 -2.77
N HIS A 50 -1.45 -4.70 -3.31
CA HIS A 50 -2.76 -5.35 -3.36
C HIS A 50 -2.96 -6.19 -2.11
N THR A 51 -4.05 -5.95 -1.38
CA THR A 51 -4.41 -6.73 -0.21
C THR A 51 -5.92 -6.83 -0.03
N ASN A 52 -6.36 -7.72 0.86
CA ASN A 52 -7.74 -7.78 1.33
C ASN A 52 -7.94 -7.01 2.65
N GLU A 53 -6.86 -6.54 3.27
CA GLU A 53 -6.84 -5.90 4.59
C GLU A 53 -6.15 -4.51 4.54
N PRO A 54 -6.63 -3.56 3.70
CA PRO A 54 -5.97 -2.26 3.49
C PRO A 54 -5.72 -1.49 4.79
N TRP A 55 -6.60 -1.63 5.79
CA TRP A 55 -6.46 -0.96 7.09
C TRP A 55 -5.16 -1.32 7.83
N GLN A 56 -4.63 -2.53 7.66
CA GLN A 56 -3.36 -2.94 8.32
C GLN A 56 -2.16 -2.23 7.69
N LEU A 57 -2.17 -2.09 6.36
CA LEU A 57 -1.13 -1.36 5.64
C LEU A 57 -1.14 0.12 6.05
N LEU A 58 -2.33 0.74 6.09
CA LEU A 58 -2.49 2.13 6.51
C LEU A 58 -2.04 2.35 7.97
N GLU A 59 -2.39 1.43 8.87
CA GLU A 59 -1.97 1.48 10.27
C GLU A 59 -0.44 1.46 10.37
N TYR A 60 0.23 0.52 9.70
CA TYR A 60 1.69 0.44 9.69
C TYR A 60 2.34 1.69 9.11
N CYS A 61 1.95 2.11 7.91
CA CYS A 61 2.53 3.28 7.26
C CYS A 61 2.36 4.56 8.10
N SER A 62 1.26 4.69 8.85
CA SER A 62 1.04 5.82 9.77
C SER A 62 2.00 5.89 10.96
N THR A 63 2.72 4.79 11.25
CA THR A 63 3.76 4.77 12.28
C THR A 63 5.12 5.27 11.78
N LEU A 64 5.31 5.34 10.46
CA LEU A 64 6.56 5.73 9.82
C LEU A 64 6.63 7.23 9.53
N GLY A 65 5.49 7.87 9.30
CA GLY A 65 5.40 9.29 8.94
C GLY A 65 3.98 9.78 8.74
N GLU A 66 3.83 10.99 8.20
CA GLU A 66 2.54 11.51 7.75
C GLU A 66 2.11 10.79 6.48
N ILE A 67 0.91 10.18 6.51
CA ILE A 67 0.34 9.50 5.33
C ILE A 67 -0.68 10.38 4.62
N TYR A 68 -0.61 10.43 3.30
CA TYR A 68 -1.50 11.25 2.47
C TYR A 68 -1.63 10.68 1.05
N ASP A 69 -2.50 11.31 0.25
CA ASP A 69 -2.89 10.85 -1.11
C ASP A 69 -3.32 9.36 -1.13
N ILE A 70 -4.08 8.97 -0.10
CA ILE A 70 -4.46 7.58 0.15
C ILE A 70 -5.58 7.18 -0.82
N VAL A 71 -5.37 6.08 -1.54
CA VAL A 71 -6.34 5.44 -2.43
C VAL A 71 -6.52 4.00 -1.99
N VAL A 72 -7.78 3.59 -1.79
CA VAL A 72 -8.17 2.19 -1.63
C VAL A 72 -9.21 1.89 -2.70
N GLU A 73 -8.84 1.13 -3.72
CA GLU A 73 -9.70 0.87 -4.88
C GLU A 73 -10.07 -0.61 -4.99
N ASP A 74 -11.37 -0.90 -5.09
CA ASP A 74 -11.87 -2.24 -5.37
C ASP A 74 -11.66 -2.60 -6.85
N MET A 75 -10.59 -3.33 -7.14
CA MET A 75 -10.20 -3.70 -8.50
C MET A 75 -11.26 -4.55 -9.23
N ASP A 76 -12.04 -5.35 -8.50
CA ASP A 76 -13.14 -6.12 -9.09
C ASP A 76 -14.31 -5.21 -9.52
N ARG A 77 -14.63 -4.17 -8.74
CA ARG A 77 -15.60 -3.15 -9.15
C ARG A 77 -15.09 -2.33 -10.32
N GLN A 78 -13.83 -1.89 -10.27
CA GLN A 78 -13.17 -1.13 -11.32
C GLN A 78 -13.21 -1.88 -12.66
N SER A 79 -12.86 -3.17 -12.66
CA SER A 79 -12.90 -4.02 -13.87
C SER A 79 -14.30 -4.16 -14.48
N ARG A 80 -15.35 -3.99 -13.67
CA ARG A 80 -16.76 -4.00 -14.09
C ARG A 80 -17.29 -2.61 -14.45
N GLY A 81 -16.45 -1.58 -14.44
CA GLY A 81 -16.83 -0.18 -14.71
C GLY A 81 -17.74 0.41 -13.63
N LEU A 82 -17.75 -0.19 -12.43
CA LEU A 82 -18.49 0.33 -11.29
C LEU A 82 -17.61 1.34 -10.55
N LYS A 83 -18.25 2.34 -9.93
CA LYS A 83 -17.53 3.23 -9.02
C LYS A 83 -16.96 2.40 -7.86
N GLY A 84 -15.67 2.62 -7.57
CA GLY A 84 -14.98 2.13 -6.38
C GLY A 84 -15.83 2.37 -5.14
#